data_AF-A0A662DNR5-F1
#
_entry.id   AF-A0A662DNR5-F1
#
_cell.length_a   1.000
_cell.length_b   1.000
_cell.length_c   1.000
_cell.angle_alpha   90.00
_cell.angle_beta   90.00
_cell.angle_gamma   90.00
#
_symmetry.space_group_name_H-M   'P 1'
#
loop_
_entity.id
_entity.type
_entity.pdbx_description
1 polymer ?
#
loop_
_entity_poly.entity_id
_entity_poly.type
_entity_poly.pdbx_seq_one_letter_code
_entity_poly.pdbx_strand_id
1 'polypeptide(L)'
;MGDETLDRSAAGLDRRDSERAVIFWLLSDRALFYVVGSDPVDHTYRIPYEAFTDISLDYDENEEFLPWYIRISISPEGNGVITRLEQGAIPGQPLGVLPPVGVEDEERARFARGETVPLAGFGTCPKRFRSALERRMELAGVSLSITGTEAADRKTRAARRKTEKL
;
A
#
# COMPACT_ATOMS: atom_id res chain seq x y z
N MET A 1 12.47 18.21 -9.93
CA MET A 1 11.57 17.06 -9.72
C MET A 1 10.27 17.38 -10.44
N GLY A 2 9.98 16.71 -11.56
CA GLY A 2 8.74 16.98 -12.31
C GLY A 2 7.52 16.46 -11.56
N ASP A 3 6.37 17.12 -11.74
CA ASP A 3 5.10 16.81 -11.09
C ASP A 3 4.83 15.29 -11.08
N GLU A 4 4.80 14.71 -9.87
CA GLU A 4 4.34 13.35 -9.62
C GLU A 4 2.82 13.40 -9.47
N THR A 5 2.10 12.57 -10.23
CA THR A 5 0.64 12.66 -10.34
C THR A 5 -0.01 11.48 -9.64
N LEU A 6 -0.92 11.74 -8.71
CA LEU A 6 -1.68 10.68 -8.03
C LEU A 6 -2.77 10.13 -8.95
N ASP A 7 -2.81 8.81 -9.10
CA ASP A 7 -3.78 8.13 -9.94
C ASP A 7 -4.96 7.59 -9.15
N ARG A 8 -4.70 6.75 -8.15
CA ARG A 8 -5.71 5.92 -7.49
C ARG A 8 -5.35 5.66 -6.04
N SER A 9 -6.36 5.35 -5.24
CA SER A 9 -6.17 5.02 -3.83
C SER A 9 -6.97 3.80 -3.38
N ALA A 10 -6.50 3.18 -2.31
CA ALA A 10 -7.21 2.17 -1.54
C ALA A 10 -6.99 2.42 -0.04
N ALA A 11 -7.97 2.11 0.79
CA ALA A 11 -7.90 2.31 2.24
C ALA A 11 -8.29 1.03 3.00
N GLY A 12 -7.61 0.75 4.10
CA GLY A 12 -7.80 -0.43 4.94
C GLY A 12 -7.49 -0.16 6.41
N LEU A 13 -7.53 -1.20 7.24
CA LEU A 13 -7.29 -1.12 8.69
C LEU A 13 -6.27 -2.17 9.10
N ASP A 14 -5.26 -1.81 9.90
CA ASP A 14 -4.28 -2.81 10.37
C ASP A 14 -4.95 -3.84 11.28
N ARG A 15 -4.77 -5.12 10.92
CA ARG A 15 -5.35 -6.26 11.63
C ARG A 15 -4.64 -6.54 12.96
N ARG A 16 -3.35 -6.19 13.10
CA ARG A 16 -2.55 -6.47 14.31
C ARG A 16 -2.89 -5.56 15.48
N ASP A 17 -3.15 -4.30 15.17
CA ASP A 17 -3.40 -3.25 16.18
C ASP A 17 -4.89 -2.91 16.33
N SER A 18 -5.77 -3.81 15.85
CA SER A 18 -7.23 -3.81 16.07
C SER A 18 -7.83 -2.40 16.29
N GLU A 19 -8.22 -1.76 15.19
CA GLU A 19 -8.95 -0.47 15.12
C GLU A 19 -8.15 0.82 15.34
N ARG A 20 -6.86 0.77 15.72
CA ARG A 20 -6.09 2.00 16.01
C ARG A 20 -5.27 2.56 14.86
N ALA A 21 -5.13 1.80 13.77
CA ALA A 21 -4.34 2.21 12.62
C ALA A 21 -5.15 2.18 11.31
N VAL A 22 -5.29 3.35 10.69
CA VAL A 22 -5.89 3.51 9.35
C VAL A 22 -4.79 3.51 8.32
N ILE A 23 -4.98 2.76 7.24
CA ILE A 23 -3.99 2.58 6.20
C ILE A 23 -4.51 3.12 4.87
N PHE A 24 -3.68 3.91 4.16
CA PHE A 24 -3.93 4.35 2.80
C PHE A 24 -2.80 3.95 1.87
N TRP A 25 -3.18 3.43 0.71
CA TRP A 25 -2.30 3.18 -0.42
C TRP A 25 -2.65 4.15 -1.52
N LEU A 26 -1.69 4.93 -1.98
CA LEU A 26 -1.86 5.85 -3.12
C LEU A 26 -0.89 5.44 -4.22
N LEU A 27 -1.42 5.22 -5.41
CA LEU A 27 -0.64 4.97 -6.62
C LEU A 27 -0.38 6.30 -7.31
N SER A 28 0.89 6.58 -7.63
CA SER A 28 1.27 7.66 -8.53
C SER A 28 1.80 7.12 -9.85
N ASP A 29 2.25 8.01 -10.73
CA ASP A 29 2.97 7.61 -11.94
C ASP A 29 4.36 7.02 -11.68
N ARG A 30 4.95 7.22 -10.49
CA ARG A 30 6.34 6.87 -10.17
C ARG A 30 6.54 6.02 -8.93
N ALA A 31 5.58 5.98 -8.02
CA ALA A 31 5.73 5.34 -6.73
C ALA A 31 4.41 4.84 -6.15
N LEU A 32 4.53 3.90 -5.23
CA LEU A 32 3.49 3.53 -4.30
C LEU A 32 3.71 4.32 -3.01
N PHE A 33 2.71 5.11 -2.62
CA PHE A 33 2.69 5.73 -1.31
C PHE A 33 1.95 4.83 -0.35
N TYR A 34 2.57 4.60 0.80
CA TYR A 34 2.03 3.82 1.89
C TYR A 34 1.92 4.69 3.13
N VAL A 35 0.69 4.98 3.56
CA VAL A 35 0.39 5.87 4.70
C VAL A 35 -0.26 5.05 5.79
N VAL A 36 0.27 5.18 7.01
CA VAL A 36 -0.26 4.60 8.24
C VAL A 36 -0.57 5.75 9.18
N GLY A 37 -1.83 5.94 9.48
CA GLY A 37 -2.22 6.80 10.59
C GLY A 37 -2.43 5.95 11.82
N SER A 38 -1.55 6.05 12.82
CA SER A 38 -1.64 5.30 14.07
C SER A 38 -1.35 6.23 15.25
N ASP A 39 -2.23 6.31 16.24
CA ASP A 39 -1.97 7.12 17.44
C ASP A 39 -0.77 6.52 18.23
N PRO A 40 0.35 7.25 18.46
CA PRO A 40 0.54 8.69 18.33
C PRO A 40 1.34 9.20 17.12
N VAL A 41 1.77 8.33 16.21
CA VAL A 41 2.62 8.69 15.07
C VAL A 41 2.06 8.18 13.75
N ASP A 42 1.88 9.11 12.82
CA ASP A 42 1.60 8.79 11.42
C ASP A 42 2.90 8.50 10.68
N HIS A 43 2.90 7.48 9.83
CA HIS A 43 4.01 7.12 8.97
C HIS A 43 3.60 7.22 7.51
N THR A 44 4.37 7.92 6.68
CA THR A 44 4.15 7.96 5.23
C THR A 44 5.41 7.55 4.51
N TYR A 45 5.34 6.50 3.71
CA TYR A 45 6.41 5.99 2.86
C TYR A 45 6.09 6.25 1.40
N ARG A 46 7.10 6.64 0.63
CA ARG A 46 7.09 6.67 -0.83
C ARG A 46 8.06 5.60 -1.31
N ILE A 47 7.52 4.56 -1.94
CA ILE A 47 8.27 3.41 -2.43
C ILE A 47 8.27 3.46 -3.95
N PRO A 48 9.41 3.82 -4.61
CA PRO A 48 9.53 3.79 -6.06
C PRO A 48 9.26 2.38 -6.60
N TYR A 49 8.67 2.28 -7.78
CA TYR A 49 8.30 0.97 -8.31
C TYR A 49 9.52 0.08 -8.58
N GLU A 50 10.64 0.66 -8.99
CA GLU A 50 11.90 -0.04 -9.19
C GLU A 50 12.52 -0.62 -7.90
N ALA A 51 12.01 -0.27 -6.72
CA ALA A 51 12.45 -0.84 -5.44
C ALA A 51 11.83 -2.21 -5.15
N PHE A 52 10.69 -2.53 -5.77
CA PHE A 52 10.01 -3.81 -5.56
C PHE A 52 10.74 -4.95 -6.27
N THR A 53 10.95 -6.04 -5.53
CA THR A 53 11.38 -7.33 -6.12
C THR A 53 10.18 -8.21 -6.46
N ASP A 54 9.19 -8.21 -5.58
CA ASP A 54 7.92 -8.92 -5.77
C ASP A 54 6.80 -8.16 -5.04
N ILE A 55 5.60 -8.21 -5.60
CA ILE A 55 4.39 -7.71 -4.96
C ILE A 55 3.24 -8.66 -5.21
N SER A 56 2.43 -8.89 -4.19
CA SER A 56 1.18 -9.64 -4.32
C SER A 56 0.01 -8.90 -3.71
N LEU A 57 -1.17 -9.06 -4.31
CA LEU A 57 -2.44 -8.64 -3.77
C LEU A 57 -3.35 -9.87 -3.69
N ASP A 58 -3.62 -10.31 -2.48
CA ASP A 58 -4.28 -11.59 -2.24
C ASP A 58 -5.62 -11.37 -1.54
N TYR A 59 -6.59 -12.21 -1.85
CA TYR A 59 -7.90 -12.24 -1.18
C TYR A 59 -8.08 -13.57 -0.46
N ASP A 60 -8.24 -13.51 0.87
CA ASP A 60 -8.59 -14.66 1.69
C ASP A 60 -10.11 -14.81 1.75
N GLU A 61 -10.62 -15.90 1.16
CA GLU A 61 -12.05 -16.18 1.15
C GLU A 61 -12.60 -16.64 2.50
N ASN A 62 -11.72 -17.17 3.36
CA ASN A 62 -12.05 -17.63 4.71
C ASN A 62 -12.12 -16.48 5.71
N GLU A 63 -11.57 -15.32 5.35
CA GLU A 63 -11.63 -14.14 6.19
C GLU A 63 -12.92 -13.35 5.93
N GLU A 64 -13.60 -12.98 7.02
CA GLU A 64 -14.81 -12.17 6.99
C GLU A 64 -14.48 -10.71 7.27
N PHE A 65 -13.49 -10.44 8.12
CA PHE A 65 -13.04 -9.11 8.46
C PHE A 65 -11.74 -8.78 7.74
N LEU A 66 -11.87 -7.89 6.74
CA LEU A 66 -10.76 -7.36 5.97
C LEU A 66 -9.99 -8.40 5.11
N PRO A 67 -10.66 -9.03 4.14
CA PRO A 67 -10.14 -10.22 3.43
C PRO A 67 -9.04 -9.96 2.40
N TRP A 68 -8.77 -8.72 2.01
CA TRP A 68 -7.70 -8.41 1.04
C TRP A 68 -6.40 -8.05 1.74
N TYR A 69 -5.24 -8.49 1.28
CA TYR A 69 -3.94 -8.11 1.82
C TYR A 69 -2.90 -7.92 0.72
N ILE A 70 -1.97 -6.99 0.93
CA ILE A 70 -0.84 -6.77 0.02
C ILE A 70 0.42 -7.31 0.68
N ARG A 71 1.22 -8.07 -0.05
CA ARG A 71 2.57 -8.45 0.36
C ARG A 71 3.56 -7.76 -0.58
N ILE A 72 4.58 -7.14 0.00
CA ILE A 72 5.66 -6.52 -0.76
C ILE A 72 6.99 -7.10 -0.30
N SER A 73 7.87 -7.30 -1.26
CA SER A 73 9.29 -7.56 -1.04
C SER A 73 10.08 -6.50 -1.78
N ILE A 74 11.12 -5.98 -1.14
CA ILE A 74 12.09 -5.07 -1.79
C ILE A 74 13.48 -5.71 -1.73
N SER A 75 14.42 -5.20 -2.51
CA SER A 75 15.82 -5.63 -2.34
C SER A 75 16.51 -4.81 -1.24
N PRO A 76 17.27 -5.45 -0.32
CA PRO A 76 18.01 -4.74 0.72
C PRO A 76 19.10 -3.83 0.12
N GLU A 77 19.66 -4.20 -1.03
CA GLU A 77 20.63 -3.42 -1.81
C GLU A 77 20.05 -2.98 -3.16
N GLY A 78 18.72 -2.86 -3.25
CA GLY A 78 18.00 -2.61 -4.49
C GLY A 78 18.11 -1.19 -5.04
N ASN A 79 17.69 -1.03 -6.30
CA ASN A 79 17.43 0.29 -6.87
C ASN A 79 16.25 0.98 -6.15
N GLY A 80 16.13 2.29 -6.35
CA GLY A 80 15.04 3.09 -5.77
C GLY A 80 15.34 3.57 -4.34
N VAL A 81 15.24 4.89 -4.14
CA VAL A 81 15.34 5.51 -2.81
C VAL A 81 13.95 5.54 -2.20
N ILE A 82 13.72 4.69 -1.19
CA ILE A 82 12.50 4.72 -0.38
C ILE A 82 12.62 5.90 0.57
N THR A 83 11.60 6.75 0.61
CA THR A 83 11.60 7.91 1.50
C THR A 83 10.43 7.86 2.47
N ARG A 84 10.69 8.15 3.75
CA ARG A 84 9.67 8.41 4.76
C ARG A 84 9.48 9.92 4.93
N LEU A 85 8.25 10.37 5.09
CA LEU A 85 7.98 11.74 5.53
C LEU A 85 8.03 11.78 7.05
N GLU A 86 8.94 12.59 7.61
CA GLU A 86 9.07 12.77 9.06
C GLU A 86 8.65 14.17 9.51
N GLN A 87 8.15 14.29 10.75
CA GLN A 87 8.04 15.58 11.41
C GLN A 87 9.44 16.14 11.70
N GLY A 88 9.94 16.93 10.76
CA GLY A 88 11.20 17.68 10.89
C GLY A 88 10.96 19.17 10.73
N ALA A 89 11.40 19.98 11.69
CA ALA A 89 11.49 21.43 11.53
C ALA A 89 12.77 21.74 10.73
N ILE A 90 12.70 21.70 9.39
CA ILE A 90 13.79 22.24 8.57
C ILE A 90 13.70 23.77 8.61
N PRO A 91 14.75 24.48 9.07
CA PRO A 91 14.75 25.94 9.06
C PRO A 91 14.51 26.47 7.64
N GLY A 92 13.43 27.25 7.46
CA GLY A 92 13.08 27.86 6.17
C GLY A 92 12.08 27.07 5.31
N GLN A 93 11.64 25.87 5.71
CA GLN A 93 10.50 25.21 5.06
C GLN A 93 9.16 25.73 5.61
N PRO A 94 8.13 25.93 4.75
CA PRO A 94 6.80 26.27 5.22
C PRO A 94 6.26 25.17 6.13
N LEU A 95 5.64 25.58 7.25
CA LEU A 95 4.90 24.72 8.16
C LEU A 95 3.89 23.88 7.35
N GLY A 96 4.18 22.60 7.14
CA GLY A 96 3.27 21.67 6.46
C GLY A 96 3.91 20.72 5.44
N VAL A 97 5.14 20.99 4.96
CA VAL A 97 5.85 20.06 4.07
C VAL A 97 6.84 19.24 4.90
N LEU A 98 6.45 18.02 5.25
CA LEU A 98 7.34 17.07 5.92
C LEU A 98 8.49 16.71 4.96
N PRO A 99 9.77 16.83 5.36
CA PRO A 99 10.88 16.47 4.49
C PRO A 99 10.94 14.95 4.25
N PRO A 100 11.25 14.52 3.01
CA PRO A 100 11.54 13.11 2.73
C PRO A 100 12.91 12.75 3.31
N VAL A 101 12.93 11.74 4.17
CA VAL A 101 14.13 11.11 4.75
C VAL A 101 14.31 9.74 4.12
N GLY A 102 15.53 9.39 3.70
CA GLY A 102 15.83 8.07 3.15
C GLY A 102 15.61 6.96 4.18
N VAL A 103 14.95 5.87 3.76
CA VAL A 103 14.81 4.66 4.58
C VAL A 103 16.03 3.77 4.35
N GLU A 104 16.84 3.60 5.40
CA GLU A 104 18.13 2.88 5.35
C GLU A 104 18.13 1.62 6.23
N ASP A 105 19.21 0.84 6.13
CA ASP A 105 19.63 -0.22 7.06
C ASP A 105 18.51 -1.16 7.53
N GLU A 106 18.20 -1.14 8.83
CA GLU A 106 17.28 -2.09 9.48
C GLU A 106 15.85 -1.98 8.94
N GLU A 107 15.40 -0.76 8.64
CA GLU A 107 14.05 -0.51 8.16
C GLU A 107 13.91 -0.97 6.69
N ARG A 108 14.96 -0.82 5.89
CA ARG A 108 15.02 -1.41 4.55
C ARG A 108 15.13 -2.94 4.61
N ALA A 109 15.94 -3.47 5.52
CA ALA A 109 16.13 -4.91 5.72
C ALA A 109 14.84 -5.62 6.14
N ARG A 110 13.96 -4.92 6.86
CA ARG A 110 12.60 -5.38 7.19
C ARG A 110 11.79 -5.68 5.93
N PHE A 111 11.57 -4.69 5.08
CA PHE A 111 10.90 -4.89 3.78
C PHE A 111 11.61 -5.95 2.91
N ALA A 112 12.94 -6.07 3.02
CA ALA A 112 13.74 -7.00 2.23
C ALA A 112 13.61 -8.47 2.61
N ARG A 113 13.29 -8.78 3.86
CA ARG A 113 13.01 -10.15 4.30
C ARG A 113 11.66 -10.68 3.78
N GLY A 114 11.01 -9.92 2.90
CA GLY A 114 9.60 -10.11 2.62
C GLY A 114 8.84 -10.11 3.93
N GLU A 115 9.22 -9.24 4.88
CA GLU A 115 8.31 -8.89 5.97
C GLU A 115 7.04 -8.58 5.21
N THR A 116 6.06 -9.49 5.36
CA THR A 116 4.70 -9.18 5.02
C THR A 116 4.50 -8.01 5.89
N VAL A 117 4.69 -6.79 5.35
CA VAL A 117 4.46 -5.59 6.12
C VAL A 117 3.03 -5.87 6.54
N PRO A 118 2.75 -6.13 7.82
CA PRO A 118 1.52 -6.84 8.11
C PRO A 118 0.44 -5.78 8.11
N LEU A 119 0.04 -5.43 6.90
CA LEU A 119 -0.62 -4.18 6.62
C LEU A 119 -1.99 -4.52 6.14
N ALA A 120 -2.90 -3.95 6.91
CA ALA A 120 -4.29 -3.79 6.65
C ALA A 120 -4.90 -4.79 5.72
N GLY A 121 -5.65 -5.70 6.32
CA GLY A 121 -6.76 -6.21 5.57
C GLY A 121 -7.55 -5.03 4.96
N PHE A 122 -7.95 -5.11 3.69
CA PHE A 122 -8.99 -4.23 3.15
C PHE A 122 -10.32 -4.96 3.26
N GLY A 123 -11.35 -4.28 3.77
CA GLY A 123 -12.73 -4.74 3.62
C GLY A 123 -13.09 -4.88 2.14
N THR A 124 -12.57 -3.98 1.31
CA THR A 124 -12.72 -4.00 -0.15
C THR A 124 -11.49 -3.43 -0.85
N CYS A 125 -10.98 -4.12 -1.86
CA CYS A 125 -9.99 -3.55 -2.79
C CYS A 125 -10.67 -3.08 -4.10
N PRO A 126 -10.69 -1.77 -4.41
CA PRO A 126 -11.35 -1.25 -5.61
C PRO A 126 -10.78 -1.86 -6.89
N LYS A 127 -11.64 -2.29 -7.83
CA LYS A 127 -11.19 -2.80 -9.16
C LYS A 127 -10.26 -1.83 -9.88
N ARG A 128 -10.56 -0.53 -9.80
CA ARG A 128 -9.73 0.53 -10.42
C ARG A 128 -8.35 0.64 -9.78
N PHE A 129 -8.22 0.34 -8.49
CA PHE A 129 -6.93 0.28 -7.82
C PHE A 129 -6.14 -0.93 -8.30
N ARG A 130 -6.78 -2.11 -8.35
CA ARG A 130 -6.17 -3.35 -8.87
C ARG A 130 -5.61 -3.17 -10.28
N SER A 131 -6.42 -2.67 -11.22
CA SER A 131 -5.98 -2.44 -12.59
C SER A 131 -4.91 -1.35 -12.73
N ALA A 132 -4.91 -0.34 -11.86
CA ALA A 132 -3.84 0.64 -11.84
C ALA A 132 -2.55 0.03 -11.30
N LEU A 133 -2.61 -0.77 -10.25
CA LEU A 133 -1.46 -1.49 -9.70
C LEU A 133 -0.84 -2.42 -10.75
N GLU A 134 -1.65 -3.23 -11.43
CA GLU A 134 -1.21 -4.10 -12.55
C GLU A 134 -0.42 -3.30 -13.59
N ARG A 135 -1.00 -2.20 -14.09
CA ARG A 135 -0.36 -1.36 -15.10
C ARG A 135 0.94 -0.73 -14.59
N ARG A 136 0.99 -0.31 -13.33
CA ARG A 136 2.17 0.34 -12.75
C ARG A 136 3.32 -0.66 -12.57
N MET A 137 3.02 -1.89 -12.15
CA MET A 137 4.02 -2.96 -12.04
C MET A 137 4.53 -3.40 -13.42
N GLU A 138 3.65 -3.54 -14.41
CA GLU A 138 4.02 -3.86 -15.80
C GLU A 138 5.00 -2.82 -16.37
N LEU A 139 4.69 -1.52 -16.21
CA LEU A 139 5.55 -0.42 -16.68
C LEU A 139 6.91 -0.39 -15.98
N ALA A 140 6.98 -0.84 -14.72
CA ALA A 140 8.21 -0.91 -13.95
C ALA A 140 9.00 -2.21 -14.17
N GLY A 141 8.46 -3.17 -14.92
CA GLY A 141 9.08 -4.50 -15.10
C GLY A 141 9.07 -5.34 -13.82
N VAL A 142 8.16 -5.05 -12.88
CA VAL A 142 8.02 -5.76 -11.60
C VAL A 142 6.93 -6.81 -11.71
N SER A 143 7.17 -7.99 -11.14
CA SER A 143 6.16 -9.06 -11.10
C SER A 143 5.07 -8.74 -10.07
N LEU A 144 3.81 -8.82 -10.48
CA LEU A 144 2.63 -8.69 -9.63
C LEU A 144 1.81 -9.97 -9.67
N SER A 145 1.55 -10.55 -8.50
CA SER A 145 0.60 -11.65 -8.34
C SER A 145 -0.71 -11.12 -7.77
N ILE A 146 -1.85 -11.43 -8.40
CA ILE A 146 -3.17 -11.12 -7.82
C ILE A 146 -3.99 -12.39 -7.71
N THR A 147 -4.37 -12.75 -6.48
CA THR A 147 -5.10 -14.00 -6.19
C THR A 147 -6.47 -13.74 -5.55
N GLY A 148 -7.40 -14.68 -5.72
CA GLY A 148 -8.74 -14.65 -5.09
C GLY A 148 -9.70 -13.56 -5.61
N THR A 149 -9.38 -12.90 -6.73
CA THR A 149 -10.21 -11.86 -7.35
C THR A 149 -11.62 -12.34 -7.70
N GLU A 150 -11.74 -13.58 -8.19
CA GLU A 150 -13.02 -14.20 -8.55
C GLU A 150 -13.91 -14.42 -7.32
N ALA A 151 -13.32 -14.92 -6.22
CA ALA A 151 -14.04 -15.15 -4.97
C ALA A 151 -14.56 -13.83 -4.40
N ALA A 152 -13.74 -12.78 -4.39
CA ALA A 152 -14.12 -11.44 -3.96
C ALA A 152 -15.28 -10.85 -4.79
N ASP A 153 -15.21 -11.00 -6.11
CA ASP A 153 -16.23 -10.51 -7.04
C ASP A 153 -17.57 -11.26 -6.83
N ARG A 154 -17.54 -12.57 -6.56
CA ARG A 154 -18.74 -13.36 -6.21
C ARG A 154 -19.38 -12.87 -4.91
N LYS A 155 -18.58 -12.69 -3.84
CA LYS A 155 -19.07 -12.22 -2.51
C LYS A 155 -19.72 -10.83 -2.63
N THR A 156 -19.12 -9.93 -3.41
CA THR A 156 -19.65 -8.58 -3.64
C THR A 156 -20.98 -8.58 -4.41
N ARG A 157 -21.11 -9.41 -5.46
CA ARG A 157 -22.37 -9.56 -6.20
C ARG A 157 -23.48 -10.14 -5.34
N ALA A 158 -23.15 -11.11 -4.48
CA ALA A 158 -24.11 -11.71 -3.55
C ALA A 158 -24.62 -10.69 -2.51
N ALA A 159 -23.72 -9.84 -1.99
CA ALA A 159 -24.10 -8.78 -1.06
C ALA A 159 -25.06 -7.76 -1.71
N ARG A 160 -24.76 -7.26 -2.91
CA ARG A 160 -25.63 -6.34 -3.66
C ARG A 160 -27.05 -6.88 -3.85
N ARG A 161 -27.17 -8.15 -4.27
CA ARG A 161 -28.48 -8.81 -4.46
C ARG A 161 -29.30 -8.95 -3.17
N LYS A 162 -28.66 -9.02 -2.00
CA LYS A 162 -29.36 -9.02 -0.71
C LYS A 162 -29.89 -7.63 -0.39
N THR A 163 -29.10 -6.58 -0.65
CA THR A 163 -29.49 -5.19 -0.40
C THR A 163 -30.63 -4.72 -1.29
N GLU A 164 -30.71 -5.18 -2.54
CA GLU A 164 -31.80 -4.85 -3.48
C GLU A 164 -33.13 -5.56 -3.18
N LYS A 165 -33.14 -6.52 -2.26
CA LYS A 165 -34.34 -7.28 -1.84
C LYS A 165 -34.93 -6.80 -0.50
N LEU A 166 -34.33 -5.80 0.12
CA LEU A 166 -34.78 -5.09 1.32
C LEU A 166 -35.41 -3.76 0.91
#